data_AF-A0A7J5CL22-F1
#
_entry.id   AF-A0A7J5CL22-F1
#
_cell.length_a   1.000
_cell.length_b   1.000
_cell.length_c   1.000
_cell.angle_alpha   90.00
_cell.angle_beta   90.00
_cell.angle_gamma   90.00
#
_symmetry.space_group_name_H-M   'P 1'
#
loop_
_entity.id
_entity.type
_entity.pdbx_description
1 polymer ?
#
loop_
_entity_poly.entity_id
_entity_poly.type
_entity_poly.pdbx_seq_one_letter_code
_entity_poly.pdbx_strand_id
1 'polypeptide(L)'
;MHLRVDERPLWGVPVAARLTWGAVLLLAPGRMLRPVGPTTTGAVVTLRVLGARHVVQAVMTVRRPTPGVFAVGTVADGLHSITAVALAAADRRQRHAAMTDAAVAAAWAVLGAVVVRRRGEP
;
A
#
# COMPACT_ATOMS: atom_id res chain seq x y z
N MET A 1 -22.18 -12.86 -32.67
CA MET A 1 -22.44 -13.05 -31.22
C MET A 1 -21.10 -13.21 -30.51
N HIS A 2 -20.40 -12.09 -30.27
CA HIS A 2 -19.18 -12.08 -29.47
C HIS A 2 -19.60 -11.99 -28.00
N LEU A 3 -19.36 -13.06 -27.24
CA LEU A 3 -19.35 -12.99 -25.79
C LEU A 3 -18.21 -12.04 -25.40
N ARG A 4 -18.53 -10.75 -25.24
CA ARG A 4 -17.74 -9.87 -24.37
C ARG A 4 -17.88 -10.49 -23.00
N VAL A 5 -16.91 -11.30 -22.60
CA VAL A 5 -16.67 -11.55 -21.19
C VAL A 5 -16.67 -10.16 -20.57
N ASP A 6 -17.65 -9.87 -19.72
CA ASP A 6 -17.66 -8.64 -18.94
C ASP A 6 -16.38 -8.65 -18.12
N GLU A 7 -15.31 -8.08 -18.68
CA GLU A 7 -14.05 -7.84 -18.00
C GLU A 7 -14.35 -6.79 -16.94
N ARG A 8 -14.96 -7.21 -15.84
CA ARG A 8 -15.07 -6.41 -14.63
C ARG A 8 -13.66 -5.91 -14.38
N PRO A 9 -13.44 -4.62 -14.54
CA PRO A 9 -12.10 -4.15 -14.81
C PRO A 9 -11.30 -4.38 -13.51
N LEU A 10 -10.27 -5.23 -13.59
CA LEU A 10 -9.56 -5.81 -12.43
C LEU A 10 -8.93 -4.77 -11.49
N TRP A 11 -9.01 -3.47 -11.82
CA TRP A 11 -8.62 -2.36 -10.95
C TRP A 11 -9.41 -2.30 -9.63
N GLY A 12 -10.60 -2.89 -9.57
CA GLY A 12 -11.36 -3.01 -8.33
C GLY A 12 -10.61 -3.81 -7.27
N VAL A 13 -9.77 -4.77 -7.68
CA VAL A 13 -9.00 -5.62 -6.77
C VAL A 13 -7.96 -4.82 -5.97
N PRO A 14 -7.07 -4.02 -6.59
CA PRO A 14 -6.18 -3.11 -5.85
C PRO A 14 -6.91 -2.13 -4.93
N VAL A 15 -8.07 -1.61 -5.34
CA VAL A 15 -8.87 -0.70 -4.51
C VAL A 15 -9.41 -1.41 -3.28
N ALA A 16 -10.05 -2.57 -3.46
CA ALA A 16 -10.60 -3.36 -2.36
C ALA A 16 -9.49 -3.82 -1.42
N ALA A 17 -8.36 -4.30 -1.96
CA ALA A 17 -7.21 -4.71 -1.17
C ALA A 17 -6.64 -3.54 -0.36
N ARG A 18 -6.51 -2.33 -0.95
CA ARG A 18 -6.06 -1.13 -0.22
C ARG A 18 -7.07 -0.70 0.86
N LEU A 19 -8.37 -0.74 0.59
CA LEU A 19 -9.40 -0.40 1.59
C LEU A 19 -9.36 -1.37 2.76
N THR A 20 -9.37 -2.67 2.49
CA THR A 20 -9.36 -3.72 3.53
C THR A 20 -8.08 -3.65 4.34
N TRP A 21 -6.91 -3.63 3.68
CA TRP A 21 -5.62 -3.54 4.36
C TRP A 21 -5.49 -2.25 5.15
N GLY A 22 -5.85 -1.11 4.54
CA GLY A 22 -5.81 0.19 5.18
C GLY A 22 -6.70 0.28 6.42
N ALA A 23 -7.91 -0.27 6.35
CA ALA A 23 -8.82 -0.34 7.50
C ALA A 23 -8.26 -1.21 8.63
N VAL A 24 -7.66 -2.36 8.32
CA VAL A 24 -7.00 -3.22 9.33
C VAL A 24 -5.87 -2.47 10.03
N LEU A 25 -5.00 -1.80 9.28
CA LEU A 25 -3.88 -1.02 9.85
C LEU A 25 -4.36 0.17 10.68
N LEU A 26 -5.45 0.83 10.27
CA LEU A 26 -5.99 1.99 10.96
C LEU A 26 -6.71 1.63 12.26
N LEU A 27 -7.55 0.58 12.22
CA LEU A 27 -8.44 0.19 13.30
C LEU A 27 -7.83 -0.85 14.26
N ALA A 28 -6.95 -1.71 13.76
CA ALA A 28 -6.39 -2.83 14.52
C ALA A 28 -4.84 -2.95 14.43
N PRO A 29 -4.06 -1.86 14.58
CA PRO A 29 -2.60 -1.89 14.39
C PRO A 29 -1.89 -2.87 15.33
N GLY A 30 -2.38 -3.03 16.57
CA GLY A 30 -1.78 -3.96 17.54
C GLY A 30 -1.82 -5.43 17.10
N ARG A 31 -2.83 -5.83 16.30
CA ARG A 31 -2.91 -7.21 15.77
C ARG A 31 -1.80 -7.48 14.76
N MET A 32 -1.40 -6.46 13.99
CA MET A 32 -0.36 -6.57 12.96
C MET A 32 1.05 -6.42 13.54
N LEU A 33 1.21 -5.65 14.63
CA LEU A 33 2.50 -5.48 15.31
C LEU A 33 2.93 -6.70 16.11
N ARG A 34 1.96 -7.39 16.75
CA ARG A 34 2.21 -8.52 17.65
C ARG A 34 3.15 -9.62 17.09
N PRO A 35 3.06 -10.05 15.82
CA PRO A 35 3.98 -11.03 15.25
C PRO A 35 5.36 -10.48 14.84
N VAL A 36 5.53 -9.16 14.70
CA VAL A 36 6.73 -8.58 14.07
C VAL A 36 7.59 -7.74 14.99
N GLY A 37 7.11 -7.38 16.19
CA GLY A 37 7.91 -6.63 17.16
C GLY A 37 7.12 -5.99 18.31
N PRO A 38 7.80 -5.19 19.15
CA PRO A 38 7.17 -4.50 20.27
C PRO A 38 6.15 -3.45 19.79
N THR A 39 5.01 -3.36 20.49
CA THR A 39 3.96 -2.37 20.22
C THR A 39 4.33 -1.04 20.87
N THR A 40 5.18 -0.26 20.20
CA THR A 40 5.52 1.10 20.64
C THR A 40 4.51 2.11 20.10
N THR A 41 4.37 3.27 20.76
CA THR A 41 3.54 4.37 20.27
C THR A 41 3.92 4.78 18.84
N GLY A 42 5.22 4.85 18.55
CA GLY A 42 5.73 5.16 17.22
C GLY A 42 5.27 4.14 16.18
N ALA A 43 5.42 2.84 16.46
CA ALA A 43 4.98 1.79 15.54
C ALA A 43 3.47 1.84 15.27
N VAL A 44 2.66 2.08 16.30
CA VAL A 44 1.20 2.24 16.14
C VAL A 44 0.85 3.45 15.27
N VAL A 45 1.52 4.59 15.48
CA VAL A 45 1.32 5.79 14.66
C VAL A 45 1.70 5.53 13.21
N THR A 46 2.84 4.88 12.96
CA THR A 46 3.27 4.49 11.60
C THR A 46 2.21 3.63 10.90
N LEU A 47 1.71 2.58 11.55
CA LEU A 47 0.66 1.74 10.96
C LEU A 47 -0.63 2.51 10.68
N ARG A 48 -1.04 3.43 11.57
CA ARG A 48 -2.24 4.25 11.34
C ARG A 48 -2.06 5.23 10.18
N VAL A 49 -0.90 5.86 10.06
CA VAL A 49 -0.58 6.76 8.94
C VAL A 49 -0.57 5.98 7.62
N LEU A 50 0.04 4.79 7.61
CA LEU A 50 0.04 3.89 6.45
C LEU A 50 -1.39 3.45 6.09
N GLY A 51 -2.18 3.07 7.10
CA GLY A 51 -3.57 2.67 6.94
C GLY A 51 -4.43 3.79 6.34
N ALA A 52 -4.32 4.99 6.88
CA ALA A 52 -4.99 6.18 6.35
C ALA A 52 -4.58 6.46 4.91
N ARG A 53 -3.28 6.33 4.59
CA ARG A 53 -2.77 6.51 3.23
C ARG A 53 -3.37 5.51 2.24
N HIS A 54 -3.46 4.23 2.59
CA HIS A 54 -4.11 3.23 1.74
C HIS A 54 -5.58 3.55 1.49
N VAL A 55 -6.32 3.96 2.53
CA VAL A 55 -7.73 4.36 2.40
C VAL A 55 -7.86 5.59 1.49
N VAL A 56 -7.08 6.64 1.73
CA VAL A 56 -7.09 7.85 0.89
C VAL A 56 -6.76 7.52 -0.56
N GLN A 57 -5.73 6.71 -0.80
CA GLN A 57 -5.34 6.30 -2.16
C GLN A 57 -6.43 5.49 -2.85
N ALA A 58 -7.13 4.60 -2.13
CA ALA A 58 -8.26 3.86 -2.66
C ALA A 58 -9.46 4.77 -2.99
N VAL A 59 -9.82 5.69 -2.10
CA VAL A 59 -10.88 6.67 -2.34
C VAL A 59 -10.55 7.56 -3.54
N MET A 60 -9.31 8.05 -3.65
CA MET A 60 -8.86 8.85 -4.80
C MET A 60 -8.91 8.05 -6.10
N THR A 61 -8.50 6.78 -6.06
CA THR A 61 -8.57 5.89 -7.23
C THR A 61 -10.01 5.67 -7.71
N VAL A 62 -10.96 5.50 -6.78
CA VAL A 62 -12.39 5.37 -7.11
C VAL A 62 -12.95 6.68 -7.67
N ARG A 63 -12.59 7.83 -7.07
CA ARG A 63 -13.09 9.14 -7.50
C ARG A 63 -12.50 9.62 -8.82
N ARG A 64 -11.22 9.31 -9.08
CA ARG A 64 -10.49 9.71 -10.28
C ARG A 64 -9.54 8.58 -10.73
N PRO A 65 -10.03 7.60 -11.50
CA PRO A 65 -9.24 6.44 -11.95
C PRO A 65 -8.29 6.79 -13.11
N THR A 66 -7.50 7.86 -12.99
CA THR A 66 -6.57 8.32 -14.03
C THR A 66 -5.15 7.75 -13.82
N PRO A 67 -4.36 7.55 -14.89
CA PRO A 67 -2.98 7.08 -14.77
C PRO A 67 -2.12 7.90 -13.80
N GLY A 68 -2.32 9.22 -13.76
CA GLY A 68 -1.61 10.12 -12.83
C GLY A 68 -1.86 9.80 -11.35
N VAL A 69 -3.10 9.45 -10.96
CA VAL A 69 -3.42 9.06 -9.57
C VAL A 69 -2.69 7.76 -9.19
N PHE A 70 -2.63 6.79 -10.11
CA PHE A 70 -1.87 5.56 -9.88
C PHE A 70 -0.36 5.80 -9.80
N ALA A 71 0.18 6.70 -10.64
CA ALA A 71 1.60 7.05 -10.64
C ALA A 71 2.03 7.73 -9.33
N VAL A 72 1.27 8.72 -8.85
CA VAL A 72 1.54 9.38 -7.56
C VAL A 72 1.53 8.38 -6.41
N GLY A 73 0.54 7.49 -6.39
CA GLY A 73 0.45 6.42 -5.40
C GLY A 73 1.67 5.49 -5.43
N THR A 74 2.10 5.11 -6.63
CA THR A 74 3.28 4.25 -6.86
C THR A 74 4.57 4.88 -6.35
N VAL A 75 4.81 6.16 -6.66
CA VAL A 75 6.00 6.89 -6.22
C VAL A 75 6.05 6.98 -4.70
N ALA A 76 4.92 7.31 -4.08
CA ALA A 76 4.85 7.40 -2.63
C ALA A 76 5.03 6.01 -1.96
N ASP A 77 4.57 4.92 -2.59
CA ASP A 77 4.79 3.55 -2.10
C ASP A 77 6.28 3.20 -2.15
N GLY A 78 6.98 3.56 -3.23
CA GLY A 78 8.43 3.39 -3.37
C GLY A 78 9.24 4.22 -2.37
N LEU A 79 8.92 5.50 -2.18
CA LEU A 79 9.58 6.36 -1.20
C LEU A 79 9.42 5.83 0.22
N HIS A 80 8.23 5.33 0.56
CA HIS A 80 7.98 4.72 1.87
C HIS A 80 8.77 3.43 2.08
N SER A 81 8.89 2.58 1.05
CA SER A 81 9.75 1.41 1.12
C SER A 81 11.21 1.80 1.43
N ILE A 82 11.73 2.86 0.82
CA ILE A 82 13.10 3.33 1.05
C ILE A 82 13.27 3.84 2.48
N THR A 83 12.34 4.64 2.99
CA THR A 83 12.42 5.15 4.37
C THR A 83 12.27 4.03 5.41
N ALA A 84 11.47 3.01 5.14
CA ALA A 84 11.36 1.82 6.00
C ALA A 84 12.66 0.99 6.02
N VAL A 85 13.35 0.83 4.87
CA VAL A 85 14.68 0.22 4.83
C VAL A 85 15.70 1.04 5.62
N ALA A 86 15.66 2.37 5.50
CA ALA A 86 16.54 3.26 6.28
C ALA A 86 16.29 3.12 7.79
N LEU A 87 15.03 3.04 8.22
CA LEU A 87 14.67 2.77 9.62
C LEU A 87 15.19 1.40 10.07
N ALA A 88 15.04 0.36 9.23
CA ALA A 88 15.52 -0.98 9.54
C ALA A 88 17.05 -1.05 9.72
N ALA A 89 17.79 -0.19 9.00
CA ALA A 89 19.23 -0.05 9.13
C ALA A 89 19.63 0.75 10.39
N ALA A 90 18.85 1.79 10.74
CA ALA A 90 19.14 2.68 11.86
C ALA A 90 18.75 2.10 13.23
N ASP A 91 17.66 1.33 13.32
CA ASP A 91 17.18 0.74 14.58
C ASP A 91 17.01 -0.78 14.48
N ARG A 92 18.00 -1.50 15.04
CA ARG A 92 17.99 -2.98 15.09
C ARG A 92 16.78 -3.54 15.85
N ARG A 93 16.21 -2.83 16.83
CA ARG A 93 15.04 -3.29 17.59
C ARG A 93 13.78 -3.29 16.73
N GLN A 94 13.71 -2.41 15.73
CA GLN A 94 12.58 -2.29 14.81
C GLN A 94 12.83 -2.97 13.46
N ARG A 95 14.04 -3.49 13.21
CA ARG A 95 14.47 -4.03 11.92
C ARG A 95 13.49 -5.00 11.28
N HIS A 96 12.98 -5.96 12.05
CA HIS A 96 12.06 -6.96 11.50
C HIS A 96 10.75 -6.32 11.03
N ALA A 97 10.09 -5.54 11.88
CA ALA A 97 8.88 -4.80 11.54
C ALA A 97 9.10 -3.83 10.36
N ALA A 98 10.20 -3.08 10.36
CA ALA A 98 10.53 -2.13 9.31
C ALA A 98 10.85 -2.80 7.97
N MET A 99 11.48 -3.98 7.96
CA MET A 99 11.70 -4.76 6.74
C MET A 99 10.40 -5.36 6.20
N THR A 100 9.50 -5.84 7.06
CA THR A 100 8.16 -6.29 6.65
C THR A 100 7.38 -5.14 6.00
N ASP A 101 7.41 -3.96 6.63
CA ASP A 101 6.76 -2.76 6.11
C ASP A 101 7.34 -2.34 4.75
N ALA A 102 8.66 -2.33 4.63
CA ALA A 102 9.36 -2.07 3.36
C ALA A 102 8.93 -3.04 2.26
N ALA A 103 8.85 -4.34 2.54
CA ALA A 103 8.45 -5.35 1.57
C ALA A 103 7.01 -5.16 1.09
N VAL A 104 6.08 -4.87 2.02
CA VAL A 104 4.68 -4.59 1.69
C VAL A 104 4.57 -3.32 0.83
N ALA A 105 5.28 -2.25 1.21
CA ALA A 105 5.32 -1.00 0.45
C ALA A 105 5.89 -1.20 -0.97
N ALA A 106 6.98 -1.95 -1.10
CA ALA A 106 7.57 -2.30 -2.39
C ALA A 106 6.60 -3.10 -3.27
N ALA A 107 5.88 -4.08 -2.71
CA ALA A 107 4.88 -4.84 -3.44
C ALA A 107 3.76 -3.93 -3.97
N TRP A 108 3.28 -2.97 -3.17
CA TRP A 108 2.30 -1.98 -3.62
C TRP A 108 2.83 -1.08 -4.74
N ALA A 109 4.09 -0.64 -4.66
CA ALA A 109 4.74 0.15 -5.70
C ALA A 109 4.81 -0.64 -7.01
N VAL A 110 5.24 -1.91 -6.97
CA VAL A 110 5.30 -2.78 -8.15
C VAL A 110 3.92 -2.96 -8.78
N LEU A 111 2.90 -3.28 -7.98
CA LEU A 111 1.52 -3.41 -8.47
C LEU A 111 1.02 -2.10 -9.11
N GLY A 112 1.32 -0.96 -8.50
CA GLY A 112 1.00 0.36 -9.04
C GLY A 112 1.68 0.63 -10.39
N ALA A 113 2.98 0.33 -10.51
CA ALA A 113 3.74 0.47 -11.74
C ALA A 113 3.19 -0.43 -12.87
N VAL A 114 2.80 -1.67 -12.56
CA VAL A 114 2.16 -2.58 -13.52
C VAL A 114 0.83 -2.00 -14.02
N VAL A 115 0.01 -1.43 -13.13
CA VAL A 115 -1.26 -0.79 -13.51
C VAL A 115 -1.03 0.45 -14.37
N VAL A 116 -0.06 1.30 -14.02
CA VAL A 116 0.30 2.48 -14.83
C VAL A 116 0.77 2.06 -16.21
N ARG A 117 1.67 1.07 -16.31
CA ARG A 117 2.18 0.57 -17.60
C ARG A 117 1.06 0.03 -18.47
N ARG A 118 0.17 -0.81 -17.93
CA ARG A 118 -0.97 -1.37 -18.68
C ARG A 118 -2.00 -0.35 -19.13
N ARG A 119 -2.04 0.84 -18.52
CA ARG A 119 -2.94 1.94 -18.92
C ARG A 119 -2.27 3.05 -19.72
N GLY A 120 -0.94 2.99 -19.86
CA GLY A 120 -0.14 3.90 -20.68
C GLY A 120 0.18 3.34 -22.07
N GLU A 121 -0.17 2.09 -22.35
CA GLU A 121 -0.17 1.54 -23.71
C GLU A 121 -1.40 2.09 -24.46
N PRO A 122 -1.22 2.71 -25.65
CA PRO A 122 -2.31 3.26 -26.46
C PRO A 122 -3.25 2.19 -27.05
#